data_AF-A0A0P9MD84-F1
#
_entry.id   AF-A0A0P9MD84-F1
#
_cell.length_a   1.000
_cell.length_b   1.000
_cell.length_c   1.000
_cell.angle_alpha   90.00
_cell.angle_beta   90.00
_cell.angle_gamma   90.00
#
_symmetry.space_group_name_H-M   'P 1'
#
loop_
_entity.id
_entity.type
_entity.pdbx_description
1 polymer ?
#
loop_
_entity_poly.entity_id
_entity_poly.type
_entity_poly.pdbx_seq_one_letter_code
_entity_poly.pdbx_strand_id
1 'polypeptide(L)'
;MSKTLHGNIDLVIGGTTYQLRPTLAAVRSIEARFGGLRGAASALHQVSVDGAALIIAAGANLTEKQTEGLAEAVWQAGVADMTPQLNDYLAALYNPRGGEPGKEQPTESAP
;
A
#
# COMPACT_ATOMS: atom_id res chain seq x y z
N MET A 1 13.38 -2.18 -19.36
CA MET A 1 12.54 -2.92 -18.41
C MET A 1 12.61 -2.22 -17.06
N SER A 2 11.46 -1.97 -16.44
CA SER A 2 11.26 -0.95 -15.41
C SER A 2 12.09 -1.19 -14.15
N LYS A 3 12.78 -0.13 -13.71
CA LYS A 3 13.39 -0.01 -12.37
C LYS A 3 12.40 -0.56 -11.35
N THR A 4 12.87 -1.53 -10.58
CA THR A 4 12.13 -2.34 -9.61
C THR A 4 11.23 -1.44 -8.77
N LEU A 5 9.91 -1.66 -8.85
CA LEU A 5 8.94 -1.09 -7.90
C LEU A 5 9.24 -1.71 -6.54
N HIS A 6 10.06 -1.03 -5.74
CA HIS A 6 10.34 -1.37 -4.35
C HIS A 6 9.07 -1.17 -3.51
N GLY A 7 8.87 -1.99 -2.47
CA GLY A 7 7.73 -1.86 -1.56
C GLY A 7 6.44 -2.55 -2.02
N ASN A 8 6.56 -3.59 -2.85
CA ASN A 8 5.45 -4.52 -3.07
C ASN A 8 5.24 -5.33 -1.79
N ILE A 9 3.99 -5.48 -1.37
CA ILE A 9 3.63 -6.35 -0.25
C ILE A 9 2.46 -7.26 -0.63
N ASP A 10 2.48 -8.46 -0.07
CA ASP A 10 1.38 -9.42 -0.16
C ASP A 10 0.67 -9.44 1.18
N LEU A 11 -0.55 -8.88 1.23
CA LEU A 11 -1.36 -8.80 2.43
C LEU A 11 -2.43 -9.90 2.40
N VAL A 12 -2.45 -10.76 3.42
CA VAL A 12 -3.46 -11.82 3.53
C VAL A 12 -4.55 -11.38 4.52
N ILE A 13 -5.80 -11.36 4.07
CA ILE A 13 -6.97 -11.08 4.91
C ILE A 13 -8.09 -12.04 4.54
N GLY A 14 -8.62 -12.74 5.56
CA GLY A 14 -9.65 -13.76 5.37
C GLY A 14 -9.26 -14.89 4.41
N GLY A 15 -7.97 -15.22 4.29
CA GLY A 15 -7.45 -16.22 3.35
C GLY A 15 -7.31 -15.74 1.91
N THR A 16 -7.65 -14.49 1.61
CA THR A 16 -7.44 -13.86 0.30
C THR A 16 -6.14 -13.05 0.33
N THR A 17 -5.31 -13.21 -0.70
CA THR A 17 -4.06 -12.45 -0.84
C THR A 17 -4.28 -11.23 -1.74
N TYR A 18 -4.02 -10.05 -1.20
CA TYR A 18 -4.03 -8.77 -1.92
C TYR A 18 -2.60 -8.32 -2.18
N GLN A 19 -2.25 -8.17 -3.46
CA GLN A 19 -0.91 -7.72 -3.86
C GLN A 19 -0.91 -6.21 -4.00
N LEU A 20 -0.33 -5.50 -3.04
CA LEU A 20 -0.25 -4.05 -3.08
C LEU A 20 1.01 -3.63 -3.84
N ARG A 21 0.84 -2.78 -4.85
CA ARG A 21 1.90 -2.32 -5.74
C ARG A 21 2.03 -0.80 -5.65
N PRO A 22 3.22 -0.25 -5.34
CA PRO A 22 3.42 1.18 -5.17
C PRO A 22 3.50 1.87 -6.53
N THR A 23 2.34 2.10 -7.13
CA THR A 23 2.18 2.70 -8.46
C THR A 23 1.66 4.13 -8.37
N LEU A 24 1.87 4.92 -9.43
CA LEU A 24 1.27 6.27 -9.52
C LEU A 24 -0.27 6.22 -9.46
N ALA A 25 -0.89 5.16 -10.00
CA ALA A 25 -2.33 4.96 -9.91
C ALA A 25 -2.78 4.79 -8.45
N ALA A 26 -2.07 3.99 -7.67
CA ALA A 26 -2.34 3.83 -6.24
C ALA A 26 -2.20 5.16 -5.47
N VAL A 27 -1.12 5.92 -5.73
CA VAL A 27 -0.93 7.25 -5.12
C VAL A 27 -2.13 8.16 -5.39
N ARG A 28 -2.52 8.31 -6.67
CA ARG A 28 -3.65 9.17 -7.04
C ARG A 28 -4.97 8.73 -6.41
N SER A 29 -5.22 7.42 -6.36
CA SER A 29 -6.42 6.88 -5.73
C SER A 29 -6.46 7.13 -4.22
N ILE A 30 -5.30 7.07 -3.55
CA ILE A 30 -5.15 7.40 -2.13
C ILE A 30 -5.34 8.91 -1.93
N GLU A 31 -4.65 9.76 -2.71
CA GLU A 31 -4.74 11.22 -2.58
C GLU A 31 -6.17 11.73 -2.77
N ALA A 32 -6.92 11.17 -3.72
CA ALA A 32 -8.31 11.52 -3.98
C ALA A 32 -9.25 11.27 -2.77
N ARG A 33 -8.87 10.37 -1.85
CA ARG A 33 -9.68 9.99 -0.68
C ARG A 33 -9.20 10.63 0.61
N PHE A 34 -7.87 10.77 0.76
CA PHE A 34 -7.25 11.18 2.01
C PHE A 34 -6.66 12.61 1.97
N GLY A 35 -6.69 13.30 0.82
CA GLY A 35 -6.07 14.61 0.67
C GLY A 35 -4.54 14.58 0.68
N GLY A 36 -3.94 13.42 0.40
CA GLY A 36 -2.50 13.22 0.43
C GLY A 36 -2.09 11.90 1.09
N LEU A 37 -0.85 11.44 0.82
CA LEU A 37 -0.27 10.26 1.48
C LEU A 37 -0.16 10.42 3.01
N ARG A 38 0.07 11.65 3.49
CA ARG A 38 0.07 11.97 4.93
C ARG A 38 -1.31 11.77 5.57
N GLY A 39 -2.40 12.06 4.85
CA GLY A 39 -3.76 11.80 5.32
C GLY A 39 -4.03 10.30 5.48
N ALA A 40 -3.52 9.49 4.53
CA ALA A 40 -3.61 8.04 4.62
C ALA A 40 -2.83 7.49 5.83
N ALA A 41 -1.62 8.01 6.08
CA ALA A 41 -0.85 7.64 7.27
C ALA A 41 -1.56 8.02 8.58
N SER A 42 -2.25 9.18 8.62
CA SER A 42 -3.08 9.55 9.77
C SER A 42 -4.23 8.57 10.00
N ALA A 43 -4.89 8.10 8.93
CA ALA A 43 -5.96 7.11 9.04
C ALA A 43 -5.46 5.77 9.60
N LEU A 44 -4.27 5.32 9.18
CA LEU A 44 -3.62 4.14 9.75
C LEU A 44 -3.23 4.34 11.22
N HIS A 45 -2.73 5.52 11.58
CA HIS A 45 -2.40 5.84 12.98
C HIS A 45 -3.63 5.81 13.89
N GLN A 46 -4.80 6.19 13.37
CA GLN A 46 -6.09 6.09 14.04
C GLN A 46 -6.69 4.67 14.00
N VAL A 47 -5.99 3.70 13.39
CA VAL A 47 -6.45 2.32 13.27
C VAL A 47 -7.80 2.24 12.54
N SER A 48 -7.98 3.10 11.53
CA SER A 48 -9.22 3.20 10.76
C SER A 48 -9.40 1.98 9.84
N VAL A 49 -10.49 1.24 10.02
CA VAL A 49 -10.90 0.11 9.17
C VAL A 49 -11.11 0.57 7.73
N ASP A 50 -11.92 1.62 7.54
CA ASP A 50 -12.17 2.19 6.21
C ASP A 50 -10.89 2.75 5.59
N GLY A 51 -10.06 3.40 6.41
CA GLY A 51 -8.75 3.89 6.01
C GLY A 51 -7.88 2.78 5.42
N ALA A 52 -7.74 1.68 6.17
CA ALA A 52 -6.98 0.51 5.72
C ALA A 52 -7.58 -0.11 4.46
N ALA A 53 -8.91 -0.33 4.41
CA ALA A 53 -9.60 -0.91 3.26
C ALA A 53 -9.39 -0.09 1.97
N LEU A 54 -9.46 1.24 2.06
CA LEU A 54 -9.24 2.13 0.92
C LEU A 54 -7.78 2.11 0.43
N ILE A 55 -6.81 2.02 1.35
CA ILE A 55 -5.39 1.90 1.00
C ILE A 55 -5.12 0.55 0.30
N ILE A 56 -5.69 -0.53 0.82
CA ILE A 56 -5.60 -1.87 0.23
C ILE A 56 -6.20 -1.88 -1.18
N ALA A 57 -7.42 -1.34 -1.33
CA ALA A 57 -8.09 -1.25 -2.63
C ALA A 57 -7.26 -0.46 -3.65
N ALA A 58 -6.69 0.67 -3.24
CA ALA A 58 -5.86 1.48 -4.11
C ALA A 58 -4.54 0.78 -4.48
N GLY A 59 -3.87 0.15 -3.52
CA GLY A 59 -2.60 -0.55 -3.75
C GLY A 59 -2.76 -1.82 -4.58
N ALA A 60 -3.85 -2.56 -4.39
CA ALA A 60 -4.18 -3.74 -5.18
C ALA A 60 -4.92 -3.43 -6.50
N ASN A 61 -5.16 -2.14 -6.79
CA ASN A 61 -5.87 -1.66 -7.98
C ASN A 61 -7.24 -2.37 -8.17
N LEU A 62 -8.00 -2.47 -7.08
CA LEU A 62 -9.31 -3.12 -7.07
C LEU A 62 -10.38 -2.23 -7.71
N THR A 63 -11.31 -2.84 -8.44
CA THR A 63 -12.54 -2.19 -8.89
C THR A 63 -13.55 -2.08 -7.74
N GLU A 64 -14.55 -1.21 -7.87
CA GLU A 64 -15.60 -1.03 -6.85
C GLU A 64 -16.26 -2.36 -6.44
N LYS A 65 -16.59 -3.20 -7.42
CA LYS A 65 -17.16 -4.54 -7.16
C LYS A 65 -16.23 -5.44 -6.35
N GLN A 66 -14.92 -5.33 -6.54
CA GLN A 66 -13.93 -6.11 -5.79
C GLN A 66 -13.68 -5.55 -4.38
N THR A 67 -14.14 -4.33 -4.09
CA THR A 67 -14.06 -3.74 -2.74
C THR A 67 -15.28 -4.04 -1.88
N GLU A 68 -16.33 -4.64 -2.44
CA GLU A 68 -17.50 -5.09 -1.68
C GLU A 68 -17.07 -6.04 -0.56
N GLY A 69 -17.42 -5.70 0.68
CA GLY A 69 -17.07 -6.49 1.87
C GLY A 69 -15.62 -6.38 2.33
N LEU A 70 -14.76 -5.58 1.67
CA LEU A 70 -13.36 -5.44 2.08
C LEU A 70 -13.22 -4.84 3.48
N ALA A 71 -14.03 -3.83 3.82
CA ALA A 71 -14.01 -3.22 5.16
C ALA A 71 -14.38 -4.24 6.26
N GLU A 72 -15.40 -5.08 6.01
CA GLU A 72 -15.77 -6.16 6.91
C GLU A 72 -14.62 -7.17 7.06
N ALA A 73 -14.00 -7.58 5.96
CA ALA A 73 -12.87 -8.51 6.00
C ALA A 73 -11.67 -7.93 6.78
N VAL A 74 -11.38 -6.64 6.61
CA VAL A 74 -10.35 -5.91 7.36
C VAL A 74 -10.69 -5.86 8.86
N TRP A 75 -11.95 -5.60 9.21
CA TRP A 75 -12.40 -5.58 10.59
C TRP A 75 -12.26 -6.95 11.25
N GLN A 76 -12.72 -8.02 10.59
CA GLN A 76 -12.61 -9.40 11.06
C GLN A 76 -11.16 -9.86 11.23
N ALA A 77 -10.27 -9.42 10.33
CA ALA A 77 -8.85 -9.75 10.39
C ALA A 77 -8.07 -8.96 11.46
N GLY A 78 -8.65 -7.88 12.00
CA GLY A 78 -7.96 -6.99 12.95
C GLY A 78 -7.09 -5.95 12.24
N VAL A 79 -7.61 -4.74 12.08
CA VAL A 79 -6.90 -3.62 11.43
C VAL A 79 -5.57 -3.28 12.12
N ALA A 80 -5.44 -3.46 13.43
CA ALA A 80 -4.21 -3.20 14.17
C ALA A 80 -3.04 -4.08 13.68
N ASP A 81 -3.32 -5.33 13.30
CA ASP A 81 -2.31 -6.32 12.90
C ASP A 81 -1.73 -6.04 11.51
N MET A 82 -2.53 -5.41 10.62
CA MET A 82 -2.11 -5.04 9.27
C MET A 82 -1.49 -3.64 9.17
N THR A 83 -1.76 -2.76 10.14
CA THR A 83 -1.23 -1.38 10.16
C THR A 83 0.29 -1.29 9.94
N PRO A 84 1.15 -2.15 10.53
CA PRO A 84 2.59 -2.11 10.26
C PRO A 84 2.93 -2.31 8.78
N GLN A 85 2.36 -3.35 8.14
CA GLN A 85 2.62 -3.62 6.72
C GLN A 85 2.06 -2.52 5.82
N LEU A 86 0.89 -1.98 6.15
CA LEU A 86 0.31 -0.85 5.40
C LEU A 86 1.16 0.43 5.55
N ASN A 87 1.79 0.65 6.70
CA ASN A 87 2.75 1.75 6.86
C ASN A 87 4.02 1.55 6.02
N ASP A 88 4.55 0.33 5.95
CA ASP A 88 5.70 0.02 5.07
C ASP A 88 5.35 0.27 3.60
N TYR A 89 4.14 -0.10 3.19
CA TYR A 89 3.62 0.19 1.85
C TYR A 89 3.50 1.70 1.59
N LEU A 90 2.92 2.48 2.52
CA LEU A 90 2.86 3.94 2.39
C LEU A 90 4.28 4.56 2.36
N ALA A 91 5.23 4.02 3.12
CA ALA A 91 6.60 4.49 3.11
C ALA A 91 7.26 4.33 1.73
N ALA A 92 6.99 3.21 1.05
CA ALA A 92 7.44 3.01 -0.32
C ALA A 92 6.80 4.00 -1.32
N LEU A 93 5.57 4.45 -1.08
CA LEU A 93 4.93 5.49 -1.90
C LEU A 93 5.59 6.86 -1.74
N TYR A 94 6.17 7.18 -0.57
CA TYR A 94 6.92 8.43 -0.38
C TYR A 94 8.21 8.46 -1.21
N ASN A 95 8.82 7.31 -1.46
CA ASN A 95 10.04 7.19 -2.26
C ASN A 95 10.02 5.91 -3.12
N PRO A 96 9.31 5.92 -4.27
CA PRO A 96 9.16 4.73 -5.11
C PRO A 96 10.46 4.31 -5.82
N ARG A 97 11.52 5.14 -5.78
CA ARG A 97 12.85 4.77 -6.29
C ARG A 97 13.59 3.81 -5.36
N GLY A 98 13.22 3.75 -4.08
CA GLY A 98 13.99 3.09 -3.05
C GLY A 98 15.38 3.74 -2.81
N GLY A 99 16.10 3.24 -1.80
CA GLY A 99 17.48 3.66 -1.50
C GLY A 99 17.65 5.09 -0.97
N GLU A 100 18.86 5.41 -0.51
CA GLU A 100 19.23 6.78 -0.12
C GLU A 100 19.34 7.68 -1.36
N PRO A 101 18.80 8.92 -1.34
CA PRO A 101 18.96 9.87 -2.42
C PRO A 101 20.45 10.07 -2.75
N GLY A 102 20.84 9.79 -4.00
CA GLY A 102 22.21 10.04 -4.48
C GLY A 102 23.18 8.87 -4.34
N LYS A 103 22.77 7.71 -3.82
CA LYS A 103 23.55 6.47 -3.97
C LYS A 103 23.05 5.72 -5.20
N GLU A 104 23.96 5.43 -6.14
CA GLU A 104 23.69 4.52 -7.24
C GLU A 104 23.29 3.17 -6.65
N GLN A 105 22.09 2.69 -6.99
CA GLN A 105 21.73 1.31 -6.67
C GLN A 105 22.80 0.41 -7.26
N PRO A 106 23.38 -0.55 -6.51
CA PRO A 106 24.32 -1.50 -7.07
C PRO A 106 23.63 -2.17 -8.26
N THR A 107 24.07 -1.83 -9.48
CA THR A 107 23.71 -2.60 -10.65
C THR A 107 24.25 -3.98 -10.38
N GLU A 108 23.34 -4.92 -10.16
CA GLU A 108 23.62 -6.36 -10.10
C GLU A 108 24.64 -6.66 -11.20
N SER A 109 25.88 -6.91 -10.77
CA SER A 109 26.98 -7.18 -11.68
C SER A 109 26.66 -8.54 -12.28
N ALA A 110 26.19 -8.52 -13.53
CA ALA A 110 25.92 -9.71 -14.30
C ALA A 110 27.23 -10.56 -14.41
N PRO A 111 27.10 -11.89 -14.41
CA PRO A 111 28.23 -12.82 -14.28
C PRO A 111 29.20 -12.81 -15.46
#